data_AF-A0A7S2PU82-F1
#
_entry.id   AF-A0A7S2PU82-F1
#
_cell.length_a   1.000
_cell.length_b   1.000
_cell.length_c   1.000
_cell.angle_alpha   90.00
_cell.angle_beta   90.00
_cell.angle_gamma   90.00
#
_symmetry.space_group_name_H-M   'P 1'
#
loop_
_entity.id
_entity.type
_entity.pdbx_description
1 polymer ?
#
loop_
_entity_poly.entity_id
_entity_poly.type
_entity_poly.pdbx_seq_one_letter_code
_entity_poly.pdbx_strand_id
1 'polypeptide(L)'
;WMVDACEWEQSALLRQYVLDRRDELAEFAGVESSAAGPSSISPFVPCAASRIPYILQAARIGPNDVLYDLGCGDGVVLIEAARRCGCRCVGLDIDAPCVELARARSKEQGVDHLCHWAQSDLLQLPAGALTGGAGELFGAGVPPPTVALAFLTGPGLVRLAPWLHGEWRSSTLGLRLVTCVESLDTAMDYDDPGAMFADANGLGWTVCRDHETW
;
A
#
# COMPACT_ATOMS: atom_id res chain seq x y z
N TRP A 1 20.46 14.39 -1.48
CA TRP A 1 20.43 14.67 -2.94
C TRP A 1 19.47 13.76 -3.70
N MET A 2 19.63 12.42 -3.72
CA MET A 2 18.69 11.52 -4.43
C MET A 2 17.36 11.31 -3.69
N VAL A 3 17.40 11.21 -2.36
CA VAL A 3 16.20 11.14 -1.50
C VAL A 3 15.40 12.44 -1.59
N ASP A 4 16.05 13.59 -1.44
CA ASP A 4 15.42 14.91 -1.61
C ASP A 4 14.72 15.08 -2.98
N ALA A 5 15.28 14.47 -4.04
CA ALA A 5 14.66 14.48 -5.37
C ALA A 5 13.40 13.61 -5.43
N CYS A 6 13.39 12.46 -4.74
CA CYS A 6 12.23 11.59 -4.63
C CYS A 6 11.10 12.22 -3.80
N GLU A 7 11.45 12.89 -2.70
CA GLU A 7 10.50 13.66 -1.90
C GLU A 7 9.93 14.85 -2.67
N TRP A 8 10.77 15.54 -3.44
CA TRP A 8 10.32 16.63 -4.29
C TRP A 8 9.33 16.14 -5.35
N GLU A 9 9.62 15.03 -6.04
CA GLU A 9 8.73 14.44 -7.05
C GLU A 9 7.39 14.01 -6.42
N GLN A 10 7.41 13.30 -5.29
CA GLN A 10 6.19 12.89 -4.59
C GLN A 10 5.38 14.10 -4.09
N SER A 11 6.06 15.14 -3.59
CA SER A 11 5.43 16.38 -3.15
C SER A 11 4.82 17.17 -4.31
N ALA A 12 5.45 17.15 -5.48
CA ALA A 12 4.92 17.77 -6.69
C ALA A 12 3.65 17.05 -7.17
N LEU A 13 3.66 15.71 -7.18
CA LEU A 13 2.48 14.89 -7.50
C LEU A 13 1.35 15.11 -6.50
N LEU A 14 1.63 15.12 -5.20
CA LEU A 14 0.65 15.41 -4.16
C LEU A 14 -0.02 16.78 -4.39
N ARG A 15 0.78 17.82 -4.65
CA ARG A 15 0.25 19.16 -4.93
C ARG A 15 -0.60 19.16 -6.19
N GLN A 16 -0.13 18.56 -7.27
CA GLN A 16 -0.88 18.51 -8.52
C GLN A 16 -2.21 17.76 -8.34
N TYR A 17 -2.18 16.53 -7.86
CA TYR A 17 -3.38 15.69 -7.76
C TYR A 17 -4.38 16.19 -6.73
N VAL A 18 -3.92 16.72 -5.59
CA VAL A 18 -4.84 17.26 -4.58
C VAL A 18 -5.40 18.61 -4.99
N LEU A 19 -4.61 19.49 -5.62
CA LEU A 19 -5.11 20.80 -6.06
C LEU A 19 -6.01 20.68 -7.29
N ASP A 20 -5.64 19.86 -8.28
CA ASP A 20 -6.43 19.68 -9.50
C ASP A 20 -7.78 19.01 -9.21
N ARG A 21 -7.84 18.15 -8.19
CA ARG A 21 -9.09 17.48 -7.78
C ARG A 21 -9.78 18.15 -6.60
N ARG A 22 -9.34 19.34 -6.16
CA ARG A 22 -9.86 19.98 -4.95
C ARG A 22 -11.38 20.13 -4.95
N ASP A 23 -11.95 20.54 -6.07
CA ASP A 23 -13.40 20.75 -6.20
C ASP A 23 -14.18 19.42 -6.25
N GLU A 24 -13.64 18.39 -6.89
CA GLU A 24 -14.21 17.03 -6.89
C GLU A 24 -14.13 16.39 -5.49
N LEU A 25 -12.97 16.52 -4.83
CA LEU A 25 -12.72 15.98 -3.49
C LEU A 25 -13.59 16.70 -2.44
N ALA A 26 -13.90 17.99 -2.63
CA ALA A 26 -14.78 18.73 -1.74
C ALA A 26 -16.21 18.18 -1.69
N GLU A 27 -16.72 17.60 -2.80
CA GLU A 27 -18.03 16.96 -2.83
C GLU A 27 -18.11 15.73 -1.91
N PHE A 28 -16.99 15.05 -1.74
CA PHE A 28 -16.88 13.87 -0.88
C PHE A 28 -16.35 14.18 0.53
N ALA A 29 -16.13 15.44 0.88
CA ALA A 29 -15.67 15.83 2.19
C ALA A 29 -16.74 15.53 3.27
N GLY A 30 -16.42 14.64 4.20
CA GLY A 30 -17.35 14.23 5.28
C GLY A 30 -18.12 12.93 5.03
N VAL A 31 -17.95 12.28 3.88
CA VAL A 31 -18.47 10.92 3.62
C VAL A 31 -17.57 9.89 4.32
N GLU A 32 -18.18 8.95 5.07
CA GLU A 32 -17.45 7.99 5.94
C GLU A 32 -16.34 7.19 5.24
N SER A 33 -16.47 6.93 3.94
CA SER A 33 -15.52 6.14 3.11
C SER A 33 -14.79 6.96 2.04
N SER A 34 -14.90 8.29 2.05
CA SER A 34 -14.32 9.13 1.00
C SER A 34 -12.81 9.30 1.10
N ALA A 35 -12.12 9.21 -0.04
CA ALA A 35 -10.71 9.55 -0.22
C ALA A 35 -10.35 11.01 0.12
N ALA A 36 -11.36 11.90 0.27
CA ALA A 36 -11.22 13.33 0.54
C ALA A 36 -11.74 13.79 1.91
N GLY A 37 -12.39 12.91 2.67
CA GLY A 37 -13.02 13.27 3.95
C GLY A 37 -12.08 13.18 5.16
N PRO A 38 -12.48 13.70 6.33
CA PRO A 38 -11.77 13.50 7.60
C PRO A 38 -11.68 12.03 8.03
N SER A 39 -12.45 11.15 7.37
CA SER A 39 -12.44 9.70 7.50
C SER A 39 -11.63 8.98 6.42
N SER A 40 -11.00 9.72 5.50
CA SER A 40 -10.11 9.20 4.47
C SER A 40 -8.91 8.52 5.11
N ILE A 41 -8.67 7.28 4.70
CA ILE A 41 -7.45 6.55 5.10
C ILE A 41 -6.26 6.89 4.19
N SER A 42 -6.50 7.45 2.99
CA SER A 42 -5.47 7.88 2.05
C SER A 42 -6.10 8.62 0.84
N PRO A 43 -5.62 9.81 0.43
CA PRO A 43 -6.01 10.41 -0.84
C PRO A 43 -5.29 9.72 -2.01
N PHE A 44 -5.96 9.61 -3.18
CA PHE A 44 -5.28 9.08 -4.36
C PHE A 44 -4.22 10.05 -4.89
N VAL A 45 -2.96 9.62 -4.82
CA VAL A 45 -1.80 10.25 -5.46
C VAL A 45 -0.91 9.13 -5.98
N PRO A 46 -0.56 9.10 -7.27
CA PRO A 46 0.32 8.07 -7.78
C PRO A 46 1.67 8.09 -7.05
N CYS A 47 2.25 6.91 -6.83
CA CYS A 47 3.60 6.80 -6.30
C CYS A 47 4.60 7.35 -7.33
N ALA A 48 5.49 8.25 -6.89
CA ALA A 48 6.59 8.76 -7.69
C ALA A 48 7.46 7.59 -8.19
N ALA A 49 7.81 7.60 -9.48
CA ALA A 49 8.56 6.50 -10.10
C ALA A 49 9.93 6.31 -9.44
N SER A 50 10.56 7.40 -8.99
CA SER A 50 11.83 7.37 -8.25
C SER A 50 11.73 6.68 -6.88
N ARG A 51 10.53 6.58 -6.29
CA ARG A 51 10.29 6.01 -4.96
C ARG A 51 10.16 4.50 -4.98
N ILE A 52 9.62 3.96 -6.08
CA ILE A 52 9.30 2.55 -6.23
C ILE A 52 10.47 1.62 -5.89
N PRO A 53 11.71 1.84 -6.37
CA PRO A 53 12.84 0.94 -6.06
C PRO A 53 13.09 0.81 -4.55
N TYR A 54 12.95 1.90 -3.80
CA TYR A 54 13.17 1.93 -2.35
C TYR A 54 12.06 1.18 -1.61
N ILE A 55 10.80 1.35 -2.03
CA ILE A 55 9.66 0.61 -1.47
C ILE A 55 9.85 -0.89 -1.68
N LEU A 56 10.20 -1.31 -2.90
CA LEU A 56 10.41 -2.73 -3.20
C LEU A 56 11.61 -3.32 -2.43
N GLN A 57 12.67 -2.53 -2.24
CA GLN A 57 13.82 -2.94 -1.43
C GLN A 57 13.46 -3.07 0.05
N ALA A 58 12.75 -2.10 0.62
CA ALA A 58 12.29 -2.13 2.01
C ALA A 58 11.34 -3.32 2.26
N ALA A 59 10.46 -3.58 1.29
CA ALA A 59 9.58 -4.74 1.29
C ALA A 59 10.31 -6.07 1.06
N ARG A 60 11.60 -6.04 0.64
CA ARG A 60 12.45 -7.19 0.35
C ARG A 60 11.77 -8.17 -0.62
N ILE A 61 11.17 -7.65 -1.69
CA ILE A 61 10.41 -8.44 -2.67
C ILE A 61 11.34 -9.34 -3.48
N GLY A 62 10.98 -10.62 -3.58
CA GLY A 62 11.61 -11.60 -4.46
C GLY A 62 10.61 -12.30 -5.40
N PRO A 63 11.09 -13.11 -6.35
CA PRO A 63 10.25 -13.76 -7.37
C PRO A 63 9.21 -14.74 -6.81
N ASN A 64 9.44 -15.26 -5.61
CA ASN A 64 8.50 -16.19 -4.95
C ASN A 64 7.42 -15.46 -4.13
N ASP A 65 7.50 -14.13 -4.03
CA ASP A 65 6.54 -13.37 -3.25
C ASP A 65 5.19 -13.22 -3.95
N VAL A 66 4.16 -13.09 -3.11
CA VAL A 66 2.84 -12.62 -3.48
C VAL A 66 2.66 -11.27 -2.81
N LEU A 67 2.78 -10.21 -3.60
CA LEU A 67 2.68 -8.83 -3.15
C LEU A 67 1.24 -8.33 -3.31
N TYR A 68 0.63 -7.95 -2.20
CA TYR A 68 -0.64 -7.25 -2.17
C TYR A 68 -0.41 -5.75 -2.02
N ASP A 69 -1.16 -4.93 -2.73
CA ASP A 69 -1.20 -3.48 -2.54
C ASP A 69 -2.63 -3.05 -2.21
N LEU A 70 -2.81 -2.52 -1.00
CA LEU A 70 -4.09 -2.19 -0.37
C LEU A 70 -4.39 -0.70 -0.59
N GLY A 71 -5.09 -0.40 -1.68
CA GLY A 71 -5.18 0.94 -2.26
C GLY A 71 -4.18 1.12 -3.41
N CYS A 72 -4.22 0.21 -4.38
CA CYS A 72 -3.20 0.11 -5.43
C CYS A 72 -3.23 1.24 -6.46
N GLY A 73 -4.32 2.02 -6.49
CA GLY A 73 -4.49 3.12 -7.41
C GLY A 73 -4.36 2.69 -8.86
N ASP A 74 -3.49 3.37 -9.59
CA ASP A 74 -3.20 3.09 -11.01
C ASP A 74 -2.26 1.89 -11.25
N GLY A 75 -1.92 1.16 -10.18
CA GLY A 75 -1.16 -0.08 -10.21
C GLY A 75 0.34 0.07 -10.41
N VAL A 76 0.89 1.30 -10.44
CA VAL A 76 2.28 1.55 -10.84
C VAL A 76 3.31 0.77 -9.99
N VAL A 77 3.08 0.65 -8.68
CA VAL A 77 3.99 -0.08 -7.77
C VAL A 77 4.00 -1.57 -8.08
N LEU A 78 2.82 -2.18 -8.21
CA LEU A 78 2.68 -3.61 -8.51
C LEU A 78 3.19 -3.97 -9.91
N ILE A 79 2.92 -3.13 -10.91
CA ILE A 79 3.41 -3.33 -12.28
C ILE A 79 4.95 -3.32 -12.29
N GLU A 80 5.57 -2.37 -11.59
CA GLU A 80 7.02 -2.33 -11.47
C GLU A 80 7.59 -3.50 -10.65
N ALA A 81 6.90 -3.94 -9.60
CA ALA A 81 7.27 -5.13 -8.84
C ALA A 81 7.25 -6.39 -9.71
N ALA A 82 6.17 -6.61 -10.46
CA ALA A 82 6.05 -7.73 -11.40
C ALA A 82 7.14 -7.68 -12.47
N ARG A 83 7.41 -6.50 -13.04
CA ARG A 83 8.43 -6.32 -14.09
C ARG A 83 9.86 -6.53 -13.60
N ARG A 84 10.18 -6.06 -12.38
CA ARG A 84 11.55 -6.08 -11.83
C ARG A 84 11.88 -7.37 -11.09
N CYS A 85 10.90 -7.90 -10.35
CA CYS A 85 11.09 -9.01 -9.43
C CYS A 85 10.44 -10.31 -9.92
N GLY A 86 9.49 -10.25 -10.87
CA GLY A 86 8.76 -11.42 -11.34
C GLY A 86 7.79 -12.00 -10.30
N CYS A 87 7.46 -11.25 -9.25
CA CYS A 87 6.53 -11.68 -8.20
C CYS A 87 5.08 -11.64 -8.68
N ARG A 88 4.21 -12.42 -8.03
CA ARG A 88 2.76 -12.32 -8.24
C ARG A 88 2.23 -11.11 -7.48
N CYS A 89 1.30 -10.40 -8.09
CA CYS A 89 0.78 -9.14 -7.57
C CYS A 89 -0.76 -9.18 -7.48
N VAL A 90 -1.31 -8.61 -6.41
CA VAL A 90 -2.76 -8.45 -6.22
C VAL A 90 -3.03 -7.02 -5.78
N GLY A 91 -3.69 -6.24 -6.64
CA GLY A 91 -4.06 -4.86 -6.35
C GLY A 91 -5.53 -4.73 -5.99
N LEU A 92 -5.79 -4.08 -4.85
CA LEU A 92 -7.14 -3.73 -4.39
C LEU A 92 -7.29 -2.22 -4.42
N ASP A 93 -8.37 -1.71 -5.00
CA ASP A 93 -8.72 -0.30 -4.89
C ASP A 93 -10.23 -0.10 -4.82
N ILE A 94 -10.69 0.92 -4.13
CA ILE A 94 -12.13 1.23 -4.01
C ILE A 94 -12.66 1.87 -5.30
N ASP A 95 -11.79 2.56 -6.05
CA ASP A 95 -12.12 3.31 -7.26
C ASP A 95 -12.04 2.40 -8.50
N ALA A 96 -13.19 2.06 -9.08
CA ALA A 96 -13.28 1.20 -10.26
C ALA A 96 -12.44 1.73 -11.45
N PRO A 97 -12.51 3.03 -11.81
CA PRO A 97 -11.59 3.65 -12.76
C PRO A 97 -10.10 3.35 -12.53
N CYS A 98 -9.63 3.37 -11.28
CA CYS A 98 -8.25 3.06 -10.95
C CYS A 98 -7.91 1.59 -11.25
N VAL A 99 -8.79 0.66 -10.87
CA VAL A 99 -8.65 -0.78 -11.14
C VAL A 99 -8.63 -1.07 -12.66
N GLU A 100 -9.50 -0.40 -13.43
CA GLU A 100 -9.54 -0.53 -14.89
C GLU A 100 -8.24 -0.01 -15.53
N LEU A 101 -7.74 1.14 -15.06
CA LEU A 101 -6.49 1.72 -15.53
C LEU A 101 -5.28 0.83 -15.21
N ALA A 102 -5.20 0.31 -13.98
CA ALA A 102 -4.15 -0.61 -13.57
C ALA A 102 -4.12 -1.88 -14.45
N ARG A 103 -5.31 -2.43 -14.75
CA ARG A 103 -5.47 -3.59 -15.63
C ARG A 103 -5.05 -3.30 -17.07
N ALA A 104 -5.37 -2.12 -17.61
CA ALA A 104 -4.95 -1.73 -18.95
C ALA A 104 -3.41 -1.60 -19.01
N ARG A 105 -2.82 -0.88 -18.05
CA ARG A 105 -1.37 -0.67 -17.97
C ARG A 105 -0.59 -1.97 -17.77
N SER A 106 -1.08 -2.90 -16.96
CA SER A 106 -0.41 -4.20 -16.79
C SER A 106 -0.34 -5.00 -18.09
N LYS A 107 -1.37 -4.89 -18.94
CA LYS A 107 -1.39 -5.51 -20.28
C LYS A 107 -0.43 -4.82 -21.24
N GLU A 108 -0.45 -3.49 -21.27
CA GLU A 108 0.47 -2.69 -22.09
C GLU A 108 1.94 -2.99 -21.77
N GLN A 109 2.25 -3.23 -20.50
CA GLN A 109 3.59 -3.58 -20.02
C GLN A 109 3.89 -5.09 -20.08
N GLY A 110 2.93 -5.92 -20.51
CA GLY A 110 3.09 -7.37 -20.67
C GLY A 110 3.25 -8.17 -19.36
N VAL A 111 2.82 -7.62 -18.23
CA VAL A 111 2.91 -8.24 -16.89
C VAL A 111 1.55 -8.65 -16.32
N ASP A 112 0.48 -8.55 -17.10
CA ASP A 112 -0.89 -8.89 -16.70
C ASP A 112 -1.04 -10.34 -16.21
N HIS A 113 -0.25 -11.28 -16.75
CA HIS A 113 -0.20 -12.66 -16.29
C HIS A 113 0.35 -12.85 -14.86
N LEU A 114 0.99 -11.83 -14.28
CA LEU A 114 1.46 -11.80 -12.89
C LEU A 114 0.54 -11.00 -11.98
N CYS A 115 -0.42 -10.25 -12.52
CA CYS A 115 -1.22 -9.28 -11.76
C CYS A 115 -2.71 -9.66 -11.72
N HIS A 116 -3.28 -9.61 -10.52
CA HIS A 116 -4.71 -9.67 -10.28
C HIS A 116 -5.20 -8.31 -9.76
N TRP A 117 -6.39 -7.87 -10.20
CA TRP A 117 -6.94 -6.56 -9.88
C TRP A 117 -8.41 -6.69 -9.47
N ALA A 118 -8.76 -6.20 -8.27
CA ALA A 118 -10.11 -6.26 -7.75
C ALA A 118 -10.55 -4.92 -7.15
N GLN A 119 -11.81 -4.55 -7.40
CA GLN A 119 -12.43 -3.43 -6.72
C GLN A 119 -12.84 -3.86 -5.31
N SER A 120 -12.39 -3.15 -4.27
CA SER A 120 -12.72 -3.46 -2.88
C SER A 120 -12.59 -2.25 -1.98
N ASP A 121 -13.53 -2.11 -1.04
CA ASP A 121 -13.38 -1.19 0.08
C ASP A 121 -12.55 -1.86 1.19
N LEU A 122 -11.34 -1.35 1.42
CA LEU A 122 -10.43 -1.87 2.44
C LEU A 122 -11.02 -1.80 3.85
N LEU A 123 -11.89 -0.81 4.13
CA LEU A 123 -12.52 -0.62 5.44
C LEU A 123 -13.63 -1.64 5.72
N GLN A 124 -14.10 -2.33 4.69
CA GLN A 124 -15.17 -3.33 4.77
C GLN A 124 -14.64 -4.76 4.71
N LEU A 125 -13.32 -4.96 4.62
CA LEU A 125 -12.75 -6.29 4.63
C LEU A 125 -12.94 -6.95 6.00
N PRO A 126 -13.46 -8.19 6.06
CA PRO A 126 -13.60 -8.91 7.31
C PRO A 126 -12.23 -9.29 7.89
N ALA A 127 -12.20 -9.68 9.17
CA ALA A 127 -11.02 -10.27 9.77
C ALA A 127 -10.65 -11.59 9.09
N GLY A 128 -9.37 -11.78 8.81
CA GLY A 128 -8.84 -12.92 8.05
C GLY A 128 -8.99 -12.77 6.53
N ALA A 129 -9.32 -11.60 5.99
CA ALA A 129 -9.53 -11.44 4.55
C ALA A 129 -8.25 -11.69 3.73
N LEU A 130 -7.06 -11.40 4.27
CA LEU A 130 -5.80 -11.69 3.59
C LEU A 130 -5.32 -13.11 3.85
N THR A 131 -5.65 -13.68 5.01
CA THR A 131 -4.97 -14.89 5.53
C THR A 131 -5.86 -16.11 5.70
N GLY A 132 -7.17 -15.93 5.87
CA GLY A 132 -8.15 -16.98 6.17
C GLY A 132 -8.89 -17.56 4.96
N GLY A 133 -8.57 -17.13 3.74
CA GLY A 133 -9.27 -17.57 2.53
C GLY A 133 -9.38 -16.51 1.44
N ALA A 134 -8.32 -15.71 1.26
CA ALA A 134 -8.23 -14.66 0.23
C ALA A 134 -8.76 -15.10 -1.16
N GLY A 135 -8.69 -16.40 -1.48
CA GLY A 135 -9.25 -16.97 -2.71
C GLY A 135 -10.78 -16.86 -2.90
N GLU A 136 -11.57 -16.52 -1.87
CA GLU A 136 -13.01 -16.26 -2.08
C GLU A 136 -13.28 -14.79 -2.40
N LEU A 137 -12.65 -13.86 -1.68
CA LEU A 137 -12.84 -12.42 -1.87
C LEU A 137 -12.18 -11.90 -3.13
N PHE A 138 -11.04 -12.48 -3.52
CA PHE A 138 -10.26 -12.04 -4.68
C PHE A 138 -10.33 -13.02 -5.84
N GLY A 139 -11.21 -14.02 -5.76
CA GLY A 139 -11.43 -15.00 -6.80
C GLY A 139 -10.57 -16.27 -6.67
N ALA A 140 -11.14 -17.37 -7.16
CA ALA A 140 -10.58 -18.70 -6.98
C ALA A 140 -9.14 -18.78 -7.53
N GLY A 141 -8.22 -19.30 -6.71
CA GLY A 141 -6.81 -19.49 -7.10
C GLY A 141 -5.90 -18.29 -6.84
N VAL A 142 -6.43 -17.16 -6.32
CA VAL A 142 -5.57 -16.07 -5.84
C VAL A 142 -4.92 -16.47 -4.52
N PRO A 143 -3.58 -16.55 -4.44
CA PRO A 143 -2.88 -17.00 -3.24
C PRO A 143 -2.85 -15.89 -2.17
N PRO A 144 -2.82 -16.24 -0.87
CA PRO A 144 -2.62 -15.26 0.20
C PRO A 144 -1.27 -14.51 0.05
N PRO A 145 -1.18 -13.26 0.54
CA PRO A 145 0.05 -12.48 0.48
C PRO A 145 1.17 -13.07 1.33
N THR A 146 2.39 -12.97 0.83
CA THR A 146 3.61 -13.00 1.65
C THR A 146 4.04 -11.60 2.06
N VAL A 147 3.60 -10.58 1.31
CA VAL A 147 3.82 -9.15 1.59
C VAL A 147 2.55 -8.38 1.31
N ALA A 148 2.17 -7.46 2.20
CA ALA A 148 1.14 -6.47 1.93
C ALA A 148 1.68 -5.05 2.13
N LEU A 149 1.40 -4.19 1.15
CA LEU A 149 1.76 -2.78 1.09
C LEU A 149 0.50 -1.93 1.25
N ALA A 150 0.60 -0.80 1.97
CA ALA A 150 -0.46 0.20 2.02
C ALA A 150 0.13 1.61 2.19
N PHE A 151 -0.35 2.56 1.38
CA PHE A 151 -0.08 3.99 1.58
C PHE A 151 -1.23 4.61 2.35
N LEU A 152 -0.96 5.11 3.56
CA LEU A 152 -1.98 5.56 4.50
C LEU A 152 -1.66 6.95 5.03
N THR A 153 -2.67 7.72 5.42
CA THR A 153 -2.46 8.86 6.32
C THR A 153 -2.16 8.36 7.73
N GLY A 154 -1.62 9.21 8.61
CA GLY A 154 -1.43 8.87 10.02
C GLY A 154 -2.73 8.36 10.68
N PRO A 155 -3.85 9.10 10.58
CA PRO A 155 -5.15 8.62 11.04
C PRO A 155 -5.63 7.33 10.36
N GLY A 156 -5.35 7.17 9.06
CA GLY A 156 -5.65 5.95 8.32
C GLY A 156 -4.94 4.73 8.87
N LEU A 157 -3.66 4.87 9.21
CA LEU A 157 -2.88 3.81 9.87
C LEU A 157 -3.46 3.48 11.24
N VAL A 158 -3.77 4.47 12.09
CA VAL A 158 -4.39 4.22 13.40
C VAL A 158 -5.70 3.43 13.25
N ARG A 159 -6.51 3.77 12.24
CA ARG A 159 -7.79 3.09 11.96
C ARG A 159 -7.60 1.64 11.49
N LEU A 160 -6.61 1.38 10.63
CA LEU A 160 -6.39 0.05 10.04
C LEU A 160 -5.43 -0.84 10.83
N ALA A 161 -4.62 -0.29 11.72
CA ALA A 161 -3.60 -1.03 12.47
C ALA A 161 -4.16 -2.26 13.20
N PRO A 162 -5.32 -2.20 13.91
CA PRO A 162 -5.89 -3.40 14.54
C PRO A 162 -6.21 -4.51 13.55
N TRP A 163 -6.74 -4.18 12.39
CA TRP A 163 -7.08 -5.15 11.36
C TRP A 163 -5.82 -5.72 10.69
N LEU A 164 -4.89 -4.86 10.28
CA LEU A 164 -3.60 -5.27 9.69
C LEU A 164 -2.83 -6.21 10.61
N HIS A 165 -2.77 -5.89 11.90
CA HIS A 165 -2.12 -6.73 12.88
C HIS A 165 -2.86 -8.05 13.12
N GLY A 166 -4.19 -8.05 13.05
CA GLY A 166 -5.00 -9.27 13.02
C GLY A 166 -4.58 -10.19 11.88
N GLU A 167 -4.50 -9.66 10.66
CA GLU A 167 -4.03 -10.41 9.48
C GLU A 167 -2.60 -10.92 9.65
N TRP A 168 -1.71 -10.10 10.20
CA TRP A 168 -0.33 -10.52 10.46
C TRP A 168 -0.26 -11.70 11.43
N ARG A 169 -0.99 -11.63 12.56
CA ARG A 169 -1.02 -12.69 13.57
C ARG A 169 -1.64 -13.99 13.06
N SER A 170 -2.64 -13.91 12.17
CA SER A 170 -3.30 -15.09 11.60
C SER A 170 -2.55 -15.69 10.41
N SER A 171 -1.54 -15.00 9.86
CA SER A 171 -0.76 -15.51 8.74
C SER A 171 0.09 -16.73 9.13
N THR A 172 -0.12 -17.85 8.43
CA THR A 172 0.74 -19.03 8.55
C THR A 172 1.94 -18.99 7.60
N LEU A 173 2.03 -17.99 6.72
CA LEU A 173 3.08 -17.86 5.71
C LEU A 173 4.17 -16.84 6.07
N GLY A 174 4.09 -16.21 7.25
CA GLY A 174 5.01 -15.16 7.66
C GLY A 174 4.79 -13.87 6.86
N LEU A 175 3.58 -13.30 6.94
CA LEU A 175 3.22 -12.06 6.27
C LEU A 175 4.16 -10.91 6.70
N ARG A 176 4.66 -10.16 5.72
CA ARG A 176 5.35 -8.89 5.94
C ARG A 176 4.39 -7.74 5.63
N LEU A 177 4.27 -6.80 6.55
CA LEU A 177 3.48 -5.59 6.36
C LEU A 177 4.39 -4.41 6.14
N VAL A 178 4.12 -3.64 5.09
CA VAL A 178 4.84 -2.40 4.76
C VAL A 178 3.82 -1.29 4.62
N THR A 179 3.94 -0.26 5.45
CA THR A 179 3.08 0.92 5.37
C THR A 179 3.92 2.14 5.02
N CYS A 180 3.38 3.01 4.17
CA CYS A 180 3.96 4.30 3.86
C CYS A 180 2.99 5.38 4.37
N VAL A 181 3.37 6.06 5.44
CA VAL A 181 2.63 7.22 5.96
C VAL A 181 3.23 8.51 5.43
N GLU A 182 2.40 9.54 5.22
CA GLU A 182 2.74 10.88 4.68
C GLU A 182 4.24 11.24 4.77
N SER A 183 4.85 11.55 3.61
CA SER A 183 6.30 11.76 3.43
C SER A 183 7.14 10.76 4.25
N LEU A 184 7.11 9.49 3.84
CA LEU A 184 8.05 8.41 4.21
C LEU A 184 8.60 8.54 5.65
N ASP A 185 7.90 7.99 6.65
CA ASP A 185 8.53 7.48 7.87
C ASP A 185 7.48 6.90 8.84
N THR A 186 6.89 5.73 8.56
CA THR A 186 6.33 4.92 9.68
C THR A 186 6.09 3.44 9.33
N ALA A 187 6.82 2.57 10.03
CA ALA A 187 6.36 1.24 10.38
C ALA A 187 5.91 1.29 11.86
N MET A 188 4.69 0.84 12.17
CA MET A 188 4.18 0.80 13.54
C MET A 188 4.48 -0.54 14.23
N ASP A 189 4.91 -0.48 15.48
CA ASP A 189 4.92 -1.61 16.42
C ASP A 189 3.57 -1.68 17.14
N TYR A 190 2.97 -2.86 17.20
CA TYR A 190 1.62 -3.03 17.74
C TYR A 190 1.61 -3.38 19.24
N ASP A 191 2.73 -3.81 19.82
CA ASP A 191 2.80 -4.09 21.26
C ASP A 191 2.98 -2.81 22.11
N ASP A 192 3.27 -1.68 21.46
CA ASP A 192 3.26 -0.33 22.06
C ASP A 192 2.53 0.67 21.14
N PRO A 193 1.21 0.87 21.31
CA PRO A 193 0.43 1.81 20.50
C PRO A 193 0.82 3.29 20.69
N GLY A 194 1.74 3.60 21.61
CA GLY A 194 2.37 4.91 21.79
C GLY A 194 3.73 5.06 21.12
N ALA A 195 4.36 3.97 20.65
CA ALA A 195 5.64 3.98 19.96
C ALA A 195 5.46 4.36 18.49
N MET A 196 5.07 5.61 18.25
CA MET A 196 5.52 6.27 17.05
C MET A 196 7.00 6.59 17.28
N PHE A 197 7.89 6.06 16.45
CA PHE A 197 9.32 6.36 16.46
C PHE A 197 10.16 5.72 17.60
N ALA A 198 10.64 4.49 17.42
CA ALA A 198 11.88 4.04 18.09
C ALA A 198 12.82 3.31 17.12
N ASP A 199 14.12 3.60 17.15
CA ASP A 199 15.15 3.02 16.27
C ASP A 199 15.58 1.61 16.72
N ALA A 200 15.10 1.16 17.88
CA ALA A 200 15.26 -0.21 18.34
C ALA A 200 14.24 -0.49 19.46
N ASN A 201 13.23 -1.30 19.15
CA ASN A 201 12.17 -1.64 20.11
C ASN A 201 12.58 -2.81 21.02
N GLY A 202 13.79 -3.36 20.88
CA GLY A 202 14.22 -4.55 21.63
C GLY A 202 13.46 -5.84 21.27
N LEU A 203 12.55 -5.80 20.29
CA LEU A 203 11.64 -6.89 19.92
C LEU A 203 12.01 -7.60 18.60
N GLY A 204 13.17 -7.29 18.00
CA GLY A 204 13.71 -8.04 16.86
C GLY A 204 13.23 -7.63 15.46
N TRP A 205 12.63 -6.44 15.30
CA TRP A 205 12.21 -5.88 14.01
C TRP A 205 13.19 -4.83 13.48
N THR A 206 13.32 -4.72 12.16
CA THR A 206 14.09 -3.65 11.49
C THR A 206 13.14 -2.53 11.06
N VAL A 207 13.20 -1.39 11.71
CA VAL A 207 12.57 -0.14 11.25
C VAL A 207 13.60 0.57 10.36
N CYS A 208 13.26 0.82 9.10
CA CYS A 208 14.09 1.63 8.22
C CYS A 208 13.53 3.05 8.18
N ARG A 209 14.28 4.03 8.71
CA ARG A 209 14.01 5.45 8.56
C ARG A 209 14.91 6.05 7.48
N ASP A 210 14.41 7.05 6.76
CA ASP A 210 15.17 7.72 5.69
C ASP A 210 16.30 8.63 6.24
N HIS A 211 16.33 8.87 7.56
CA HIS A 211 17.26 9.81 8.20
C HIS A 211 18.51 9.20 8.86
N GLU A 212 18.63 7.88 8.96
CA GLU A 212 19.84 7.26 9.49
C GLU A 212 20.76 6.80 8.35
N THR A 213 21.90 7.48 8.24
CA THR A 213 23.02 7.20 7.35
C THR A 213 23.24 5.72 7.08
N TRP A 214 23.19 5.37 5.79
CA TRP A 214 23.65 4.09 5.22
C TRP A 214 25.15 3.85 5.46
#